data_AF-A0AAF3J4S3-F1
#
_entry.id   AF-A0AAF3J4S3-F1
#
_cell.length_a   1.000
_cell.length_b   1.000
_cell.length_c   1.000
_cell.angle_alpha   90.00
_cell.angle_beta   90.00
_cell.angle_gamma   90.00
#
_symmetry.space_group_name_H-M   'P 1'
#
loop_
_entity.id
_entity.type
_entity.pdbx_description
1 polymer ?
#
loop_
_entity_poly.entity_id
_entity_poly.type
_entity_poly.pdbx_seq_one_letter_code
_entity_poly.pdbx_strand_id
1 'polypeptide(L)'
;MKYTSTKTALFCRKEFLRIAAQSDEIHEKELQGYLAVNAFTKPIHRDYFEIDMNGEIYLMPRSSFQRKGHVFYPINYTIHSKLWRFGKKIDCLNLAVNRSTTDSRRKIALIDVEKLADLRDLFIKYGAIPILMDGTLLGWYRECSIIPHTKDVDIAIFEEDFPFILGETLPSLNLTWLYRDAILGRPDDNYILKLKIYGQTSFIVDIYAMYLDEKENVSFTTAFDSADFAKLKTTYPRLDILCAVDLLNHIFHAPCNTIDYLLVEFGSNWTDDRPSNKYHWRNAPLNTKTYGYFNKSEKFILNLI
;
A
#
# COMPACT_ATOMS: atom_id res chain seq x y z
N MET A 1 6.57 5.24 -30.70
CA MET A 1 5.12 5.28 -30.97
C MET A 1 4.51 6.43 -30.17
N LYS A 2 3.83 7.37 -30.83
CA LYS A 2 3.10 8.45 -30.15
C LYS A 2 1.81 7.85 -29.57
N TYR A 3 1.74 7.68 -28.25
CA TYR A 3 0.50 7.27 -27.60
C TYR A 3 -0.48 8.44 -27.63
N THR A 4 -1.61 8.26 -28.30
CA THR A 4 -2.75 9.19 -28.28
C THR A 4 -3.41 9.11 -26.91
N SER A 5 -3.23 10.14 -26.07
CA SER A 5 -3.98 10.29 -24.83
C SER A 5 -5.44 10.59 -25.16
N THR A 6 -6.33 9.62 -24.95
CA THR A 6 -7.78 9.88 -25.00
C THR A 6 -8.18 10.67 -23.75
N LYS A 7 -8.60 11.93 -23.92
CA LYS A 7 -9.24 12.69 -22.84
C LYS A 7 -10.52 11.97 -22.44
N THR A 8 -10.60 11.53 -21.19
CA THR A 8 -11.80 10.93 -20.62
C THR A 8 -12.32 11.88 -19.54
N ALA A 9 -13.60 12.24 -19.60
CA ALA A 9 -14.22 13.04 -18.56
C ALA A 9 -14.53 12.16 -17.34
N LEU A 10 -13.87 12.45 -16.22
CA LEU A 10 -14.14 11.86 -14.91
C LEU A 10 -15.00 12.83 -14.12
N PHE A 11 -16.17 12.40 -13.64
CA PHE A 11 -17.08 13.26 -12.89
C PHE A 11 -16.96 12.96 -11.40
N CYS A 12 -16.36 13.89 -10.65
CA CYS A 12 -16.29 13.84 -9.19
C CYS A 12 -17.31 14.84 -8.61
N ARG A 13 -17.91 14.56 -7.44
CA ARG A 13 -18.88 15.49 -6.84
C ARG A 13 -18.24 16.85 -6.49
N LYS A 14 -18.95 17.96 -6.69
CA LYS A 14 -18.60 19.36 -6.36
C LYS A 14 -18.06 19.54 -4.94
N GLU A 15 -18.49 18.70 -4.00
CA GLU A 15 -18.02 18.69 -2.60
C GLU A 15 -16.51 18.39 -2.48
N PHE A 16 -15.92 17.62 -3.42
CA PHE A 16 -14.48 17.34 -3.50
C PHE A 16 -13.69 18.35 -4.34
N LEU A 17 -14.38 19.26 -5.01
CA LEU A 17 -13.82 20.16 -6.02
C LEU A 17 -13.85 21.63 -5.61
N ARG A 18 -13.95 21.93 -4.31
CA ARG A 18 -13.67 23.28 -3.79
C ARG A 18 -12.21 23.75 -4.04
N ILE A 19 -11.37 22.98 -4.76
CA ILE A 19 -9.99 23.34 -5.12
C ILE A 19 -9.68 23.29 -6.65
N ALA A 20 -10.62 22.99 -7.56
CA ALA A 20 -10.33 23.14 -9.00
C ALA A 20 -11.47 23.80 -9.77
N ALA A 21 -11.16 24.96 -10.34
CA ALA A 21 -12.06 25.79 -11.12
C ALA A 21 -12.06 25.42 -12.62
N GLN A 22 -13.23 25.64 -13.22
CA GLN A 22 -13.52 25.98 -14.62
C GLN A 22 -12.99 25.05 -15.73
N SER A 23 -13.92 24.28 -16.31
CA SER A 23 -13.90 24.03 -17.76
C SER A 23 -15.32 23.97 -18.32
N ASP A 24 -15.46 24.47 -19.54
CA ASP A 24 -16.68 24.87 -20.25
C ASP A 24 -17.74 23.77 -20.47
N GLU A 25 -18.99 24.25 -20.43
CA GLU A 25 -20.27 23.71 -20.93
C GLU A 25 -20.41 22.19 -21.09
N ILE A 26 -21.01 21.55 -20.08
CA ILE A 26 -21.73 20.27 -20.22
C ILE A 26 -23.16 20.47 -19.69
N HIS A 27 -24.15 20.21 -20.54
CA HIS A 27 -25.56 20.53 -20.33
C HIS A 27 -26.14 20.02 -18.99
N GLU A 28 -26.83 20.93 -18.32
CA GLU A 28 -26.98 21.03 -16.87
C GLU A 28 -28.33 20.49 -16.35
N LYS A 29 -28.75 19.27 -16.72
CA LYS A 29 -30.01 18.71 -16.18
C LYS A 29 -29.92 17.38 -15.44
N GLU A 30 -28.82 16.64 -15.53
CA GLU A 30 -28.63 15.38 -14.78
C GLU A 30 -27.47 15.40 -13.76
N LEU A 31 -26.74 16.51 -13.63
CA LEU A 31 -25.44 16.58 -12.92
C LEU A 31 -25.36 17.73 -11.88
N GLN A 32 -26.45 18.01 -11.15
CA GLN A 32 -26.39 18.90 -10.00
C GLN A 32 -25.42 18.34 -8.95
N GLY A 33 -24.18 18.85 -8.95
CA GLY A 33 -23.18 18.52 -7.95
C GLY A 33 -21.97 17.72 -8.42
N TYR A 34 -21.61 17.67 -9.71
CA TYR A 34 -20.35 17.06 -10.17
C TYR A 34 -19.55 18.03 -11.07
N LEU A 35 -18.21 18.05 -11.01
CA LEU A 35 -17.35 18.71 -12.01
C LEU A 35 -16.63 17.65 -12.86
N ALA A 36 -16.52 17.94 -14.15
CA ALA A 36 -15.70 17.17 -15.07
C ALA A 36 -14.23 17.49 -14.82
N VAL A 37 -13.43 16.45 -14.55
CA VAL A 37 -11.98 16.55 -14.48
C VAL A 37 -11.38 15.89 -15.71
N ASN A 38 -10.38 16.55 -16.31
CA ASN A 38 -9.61 15.96 -17.40
C ASN A 38 -8.77 14.81 -16.85
N ALA A 39 -9.20 13.58 -17.10
CA ALA A 39 -8.38 12.41 -16.79
C ALA A 39 -7.61 11.99 -18.04
N PHE A 40 -6.31 11.79 -17.85
CA PHE A 40 -5.44 11.23 -18.87
C PHE A 40 -5.44 9.72 -18.73
N THR A 41 -6.00 9.02 -19.71
CA THR A 41 -5.78 7.59 -19.83
C THR A 41 -4.43 7.35 -20.51
N LYS A 42 -3.34 7.29 -19.73
CA LYS A 42 -2.10 6.61 -20.15
C LYS A 42 -2.27 5.08 -19.99
N PRO A 43 -1.42 4.24 -20.62
CA PRO A 43 -1.78 3.05 -21.42
C PRO A 43 -2.68 2.00 -20.73
N ILE A 44 -3.23 1.09 -21.54
CA ILE A 44 -4.11 -0.04 -21.18
C ILE A 44 -3.60 -0.87 -19.98
N HIS A 45 -2.29 -0.85 -19.70
CA HIS A 45 -1.64 -1.68 -18.69
C HIS A 45 -1.59 -1.10 -17.28
N ARG A 46 -2.09 0.13 -17.05
CA ARG A 46 -2.18 0.72 -15.70
C ARG A 46 -3.55 0.53 -15.10
N ASP A 47 -3.60 0.10 -13.85
CA ASP A 47 -4.85 -0.13 -13.11
C ASP A 47 -5.44 1.14 -12.49
N TYR A 48 -4.92 2.31 -12.83
CA TYR A 48 -5.36 3.61 -12.32
C TYR A 48 -5.54 4.67 -13.42
N PHE A 49 -6.25 5.75 -13.07
CA PHE A 49 -6.35 6.99 -13.81
C PHE A 49 -5.34 8.01 -13.27
N GLU A 50 -4.67 8.75 -14.17
CA GLU A 50 -3.93 9.97 -13.81
C GLU A 50 -4.84 11.18 -14.03
N ILE A 51 -4.94 12.02 -13.00
CA ILE A 51 -5.81 13.20 -12.97
C ILE A 51 -4.93 14.40 -12.65
N ASP A 52 -4.87 15.38 -13.55
CA ASP A 52 -4.14 16.64 -13.32
C ASP A 52 -5.10 17.67 -12.73
N MET A 53 -4.73 18.18 -11.55
CA MET A 53 -5.45 19.18 -10.80
C MET A 53 -4.53 20.36 -10.54
N ASN A 54 -4.54 21.34 -11.45
CA ASN A 54 -3.72 22.56 -11.37
C ASN A 54 -2.21 22.28 -11.25
N GLY A 55 -1.70 21.28 -11.98
CA GLY A 55 -0.28 20.90 -11.97
C GLY A 55 0.08 19.84 -10.93
N GLU A 56 -0.84 19.48 -10.05
CA GLU A 56 -0.69 18.35 -9.12
C GLU A 56 -1.32 17.09 -9.74
N ILE A 57 -0.59 15.98 -9.72
CA ILE A 57 -1.08 14.72 -10.27
C ILE A 57 -1.72 13.89 -9.17
N TYR A 58 -2.90 13.36 -9.44
CA TYR A 58 -3.61 12.41 -8.60
C TYR A 58 -3.75 11.06 -9.31
N LEU A 59 -3.56 9.97 -8.58
CA LEU A 59 -3.79 8.62 -9.06
C LEU A 59 -5.08 8.07 -8.43
N MET A 60 -5.96 7.50 -9.24
CA MET A 60 -7.21 6.91 -8.77
C MET A 60 -7.40 5.50 -9.33
N PRO A 61 -7.63 4.46 -8.51
CA PRO A 61 -7.83 3.10 -8.99
C PRO A 61 -9.02 3.01 -9.94
N ARG A 62 -8.83 2.36 -11.10
CA ARG A 62 -9.91 2.12 -12.08
C ARG A 62 -11.02 1.25 -11.49
N SER A 63 -10.65 0.31 -10.62
CA SER A 63 -11.56 -0.56 -9.87
C SER A 63 -12.56 0.21 -9.00
N SER A 64 -12.29 1.48 -8.68
CA SER A 64 -13.22 2.33 -7.91
C SER A 64 -14.34 2.98 -8.73
N PHE A 65 -14.36 2.78 -10.05
CA PHE A 65 -15.34 3.41 -10.95
C PHE A 65 -16.15 2.40 -11.78
N GLN A 66 -17.43 2.71 -11.98
CA GLN A 66 -18.28 2.10 -13.00
C GLN A 66 -18.43 3.04 -14.19
N ARG A 67 -18.52 2.48 -15.40
CA ARG A 67 -18.72 3.25 -16.63
C ARG A 67 -20.19 3.20 -17.07
N LYS A 68 -20.80 4.36 -17.32
CA LYS A 68 -22.11 4.49 -17.96
C LYS A 68 -21.96 5.43 -19.16
N GLY A 69 -22.04 4.87 -20.37
CA GLY A 69 -21.74 5.61 -21.61
C GLY A 69 -20.27 6.04 -21.68
N HIS A 70 -20.04 7.35 -21.77
CA HIS A 70 -18.69 7.95 -21.79
C HIS A 70 -18.24 8.50 -20.44
N VAL A 71 -19.02 8.26 -19.38
CA VAL A 71 -18.80 8.80 -18.05
C VAL A 71 -18.43 7.70 -17.05
N PHE A 72 -17.50 8.01 -16.16
CA PHE A 72 -17.12 7.16 -15.03
C PHE A 72 -17.69 7.73 -13.73
N TYR A 73 -18.33 6.85 -12.94
CA TYR A 73 -18.94 7.16 -11.65
C TYR A 73 -18.30 6.31 -10.56
N PRO A 74 -18.07 6.83 -9.35
CA PRO A 74 -17.63 6.01 -8.21
C PRO A 74 -18.61 4.85 -7.94
N ILE A 75 -18.08 3.64 -7.71
CA ILE A 75 -18.89 2.48 -7.32
C ILE A 75 -19.33 2.62 -5.86
N ASN A 76 -18.41 2.98 -4.97
CA ASN A 76 -18.64 3.20 -3.56
C ASN A 76 -18.11 4.58 -3.16
N TYR A 77 -19.01 5.46 -2.76
CA TYR A 77 -18.68 6.84 -2.41
C TYR A 77 -17.70 6.96 -1.25
N THR A 78 -17.89 6.19 -0.18
CA THR A 78 -17.06 6.25 1.03
C THR A 78 -15.61 5.87 0.70
N ILE A 79 -15.42 4.76 -0.02
CA ILE A 79 -14.10 4.30 -0.43
C ILE A 79 -13.46 5.28 -1.41
N HIS A 80 -14.22 5.74 -2.41
CA HIS A 80 -13.72 6.70 -3.37
C HIS A 80 -13.25 8.00 -2.71
N SER A 81 -13.96 8.47 -1.69
CA SER A 81 -13.59 9.67 -0.92
C SER A 81 -12.26 9.48 -0.17
N LYS A 82 -12.06 8.30 0.45
CA LYS A 82 -10.79 7.94 1.09
C LYS A 82 -9.65 7.91 0.06
N LEU A 83 -9.85 7.20 -1.07
CA LEU A 83 -8.85 7.08 -2.14
C LEU A 83 -8.51 8.45 -2.75
N TRP A 84 -9.49 9.32 -2.93
CA TRP A 84 -9.25 10.68 -3.43
C TRP A 84 -8.38 11.50 -2.48
N ARG A 85 -8.67 11.45 -1.16
CA ARG A 85 -7.86 12.11 -0.12
C ARG A 85 -6.40 11.67 -0.19
N PHE A 86 -6.15 10.40 -0.49
CA PHE A 86 -4.81 9.81 -0.60
C PHE A 86 -4.27 9.76 -2.03
N GLY A 87 -4.98 10.36 -2.99
CA GLY A 87 -4.69 10.21 -4.41
C GLY A 87 -3.49 11.02 -4.87
N LYS A 88 -3.01 12.00 -4.09
CA LYS A 88 -1.87 12.86 -4.49
C LYS A 88 -0.65 11.98 -4.80
N LYS A 89 -0.14 12.09 -6.02
CA LYS A 89 0.99 11.30 -6.50
C LYS A 89 2.29 11.79 -5.88
N ILE A 90 3.12 10.84 -5.45
CA ILE A 90 4.55 11.06 -5.22
C ILE A 90 5.35 10.09 -6.08
N ASP A 91 6.55 10.51 -6.47
CA ASP A 91 7.45 9.72 -7.31
C ASP A 91 8.56 9.07 -6.48
N CYS A 92 8.97 7.88 -6.92
CA CYS A 92 10.21 7.25 -6.47
C CYS A 92 11.44 7.96 -7.06
N LEU A 93 12.60 7.73 -6.47
CA LEU A 93 13.86 8.39 -6.85
C LEU A 93 14.60 7.72 -8.02
N ASN A 94 14.27 6.46 -8.32
CA ASN A 94 14.92 5.67 -9.38
C ASN A 94 16.46 5.64 -9.26
N LEU A 95 16.98 5.47 -8.05
CA LEU A 95 18.41 5.42 -7.77
C LEU A 95 19.01 4.11 -8.28
N ALA A 96 20.21 4.21 -8.87
CA ALA A 96 21.03 3.04 -9.15
C ALA A 96 21.71 2.58 -7.85
N VAL A 97 21.37 1.37 -7.40
CA VAL A 97 21.95 0.78 -6.18
C VAL A 97 23.06 -0.20 -6.56
N ASN A 98 24.25 -0.01 -6.00
CA ASN A 98 25.39 -0.88 -6.23
C ASN A 98 25.22 -2.19 -5.44
N ARG A 99 25.25 -3.33 -6.13
CA ARG A 99 24.98 -4.65 -5.55
C ARG A 99 25.99 -5.68 -5.98
N SER A 100 26.16 -6.70 -5.14
CA SER A 100 26.80 -7.93 -5.59
C SER A 100 25.96 -8.64 -6.66
N THR A 101 26.59 -9.48 -7.47
CA THR A 101 25.88 -10.30 -8.47
C THR A 101 24.82 -11.20 -7.82
N THR A 102 25.08 -11.70 -6.61
CA THR A 102 24.12 -12.57 -5.90
C THR A 102 22.90 -11.80 -5.43
N ASP A 103 23.09 -10.56 -4.99
CA ASP A 103 22.02 -9.69 -4.48
C ASP A 103 21.24 -9.02 -5.62
N SER A 104 21.81 -9.01 -6.82
CA SER A 104 21.11 -8.59 -8.05
C SER A 104 20.10 -9.64 -8.54
N ARG A 105 20.14 -10.87 -8.04
CA ARG A 105 19.22 -11.94 -8.45
C ARG A 105 17.85 -11.76 -7.82
N ARG A 106 16.87 -11.47 -8.66
CA ARG A 106 15.48 -11.29 -8.31
C ARG A 106 14.87 -12.56 -7.71
N LYS A 107 14.22 -12.43 -6.55
CA LYS A 107 13.52 -13.51 -5.84
C LYS A 107 12.01 -13.45 -6.04
N ILE A 108 11.45 -12.25 -6.14
CA ILE A 108 10.04 -12.01 -6.49
C ILE A 108 9.99 -11.50 -7.92
N ALA A 109 9.37 -12.24 -8.83
CA ALA A 109 9.25 -11.83 -10.22
C ALA A 109 8.42 -10.54 -10.33
N LEU A 110 8.84 -9.61 -11.19
CA LEU A 110 8.16 -8.30 -11.29
C LEU A 110 6.72 -8.41 -11.80
N ILE A 111 6.43 -9.44 -12.60
CA ILE A 111 5.06 -9.72 -13.06
C ILE A 111 4.12 -10.05 -11.89
N ASP A 112 4.64 -10.55 -10.78
CA ASP A 112 3.83 -10.91 -9.61
C ASP A 112 3.36 -9.69 -8.82
N VAL A 113 3.80 -8.47 -9.16
CA VAL A 113 3.23 -7.23 -8.61
C VAL A 113 1.76 -7.07 -8.99
N GLU A 114 1.31 -7.66 -10.11
CA GLU A 114 -0.10 -7.76 -10.46
C GLU A 114 -0.91 -8.51 -9.38
N LYS A 115 -0.34 -9.56 -8.78
CA LYS A 115 -0.99 -10.30 -7.69
C LYS A 115 -1.07 -9.48 -6.40
N LEU A 116 -0.08 -8.62 -6.16
CA LEU A 116 -0.13 -7.67 -5.06
C LEU A 116 -1.19 -6.58 -5.31
N ALA A 117 -1.37 -6.16 -6.56
CA ALA A 117 -2.44 -5.26 -6.97
C ALA A 117 -3.85 -5.90 -6.82
N ASP A 118 -4.00 -7.18 -7.18
CA ASP A 118 -5.22 -7.95 -6.93
C ASP A 118 -5.56 -7.99 -5.42
N LEU A 119 -4.55 -8.24 -4.57
CA LEU A 119 -4.70 -8.23 -3.11
C LEU A 119 -5.10 -6.82 -2.59
N ARG A 120 -4.51 -5.77 -3.15
CA ARG A 120 -4.88 -4.39 -2.82
C ARG A 120 -6.33 -4.09 -3.18
N ASP A 121 -6.78 -4.44 -4.38
CA ASP A 121 -8.16 -4.20 -4.81
C ASP A 121 -9.17 -4.94 -3.93
N LEU A 122 -8.82 -6.15 -3.51
CA LEU A 122 -9.58 -6.88 -2.51
C LEU A 122 -9.69 -6.09 -1.21
N PHE A 123 -8.59 -5.57 -0.65
CA PHE A 123 -8.62 -4.83 0.61
C PHE A 123 -9.43 -3.53 0.49
N ILE A 124 -9.25 -2.80 -0.62
CA ILE A 124 -10.00 -1.57 -0.93
C ILE A 124 -11.50 -1.85 -1.03
N LYS A 125 -11.89 -2.95 -1.68
CA LYS A 125 -13.30 -3.38 -1.76
C LYS A 125 -13.94 -3.51 -0.38
N TYR A 126 -13.16 -3.92 0.62
CA TYR A 126 -13.57 -4.12 2.00
C TYR A 126 -13.19 -2.95 2.93
N GLY A 127 -12.87 -1.77 2.43
CA GLY A 127 -12.70 -0.59 3.31
C GLY A 127 -11.27 -0.24 3.72
N ALA A 128 -10.34 -1.18 3.55
CA ALA A 128 -8.96 -1.05 3.96
C ALA A 128 -8.09 -0.50 2.84
N ILE A 129 -7.16 0.39 3.17
CA ILE A 129 -6.18 0.94 2.22
C ILE A 129 -4.80 0.39 2.57
N PRO A 130 -4.25 -0.53 1.77
CA PRO A 130 -2.90 -1.04 1.98
C PRO A 130 -1.85 0.04 1.75
N ILE A 131 -0.86 0.06 2.65
CA ILE A 131 0.24 1.02 2.69
C ILE A 131 1.54 0.24 2.53
N LEU A 132 2.42 0.65 1.60
CA LEU A 132 3.75 0.06 1.48
C LEU A 132 4.57 0.37 2.73
N MET A 133 5.24 -0.65 3.29
CA MET A 133 6.03 -0.55 4.52
C MET A 133 7.41 -1.18 4.35
N ASP A 134 8.30 -0.91 5.30
CA ASP A 134 9.62 -1.53 5.50
C ASP A 134 10.40 -1.71 4.18
N GLY A 135 10.85 -2.93 3.88
CA GLY A 135 11.65 -3.24 2.70
C GLY A 135 10.93 -2.97 1.37
N THR A 136 9.60 -3.10 1.35
CA THR A 136 8.76 -2.79 0.17
C THR A 136 8.73 -1.30 -0.11
N LEU A 137 8.51 -0.48 0.92
CA LEU A 137 8.53 0.98 0.80
C LEU A 137 9.91 1.47 0.39
N LEU A 138 10.96 0.95 1.01
CA LEU A 138 12.35 1.26 0.65
C LEU A 138 12.64 0.92 -0.81
N GLY A 139 12.27 -0.28 -1.25
CA GLY A 139 12.42 -0.70 -2.65
C GLY A 139 11.71 0.27 -3.60
N TRP A 140 10.42 0.51 -3.37
CA TRP A 140 9.65 1.39 -4.22
C TRP A 140 10.28 2.79 -4.26
N TYR A 141 10.50 3.42 -3.10
CA TYR A 141 10.94 4.81 -3.05
C TYR A 141 12.36 4.98 -3.60
N ARG A 142 13.26 4.04 -3.30
CA ARG A 142 14.65 4.12 -3.73
C ARG A 142 14.84 3.79 -5.20
N GLU A 143 14.22 2.73 -5.70
CA GLU A 143 14.56 2.11 -6.99
C GLU A 143 13.34 1.82 -7.89
N CYS A 144 12.16 2.35 -7.55
CA CYS A 144 10.93 2.21 -8.32
C CYS A 144 10.51 0.73 -8.56
N SER A 145 10.91 -0.17 -7.66
CA SER A 145 10.80 -1.62 -7.83
C SER A 145 10.74 -2.31 -6.47
N ILE A 146 10.44 -3.60 -6.45
CA ILE A 146 10.75 -4.47 -5.31
C ILE A 146 12.26 -4.78 -5.29
N ILE A 147 12.87 -4.72 -4.10
CA ILE A 147 14.29 -5.03 -3.87
C ILE A 147 14.59 -6.43 -4.41
N PRO A 148 15.57 -6.63 -5.33
CA PRO A 148 15.72 -7.90 -6.03
C PRO A 148 15.90 -9.10 -5.10
N HIS A 149 16.70 -8.96 -4.05
CA HIS A 149 17.03 -10.07 -3.15
C HIS A 149 16.04 -10.28 -2.00
N THR A 150 14.97 -9.47 -1.89
CA THR A 150 13.95 -9.66 -0.84
C THR A 150 13.05 -10.87 -1.12
N LYS A 151 12.54 -11.52 -0.08
CA LYS A 151 11.74 -12.77 -0.23
C LYS A 151 10.26 -12.58 0.11
N ASP A 152 9.93 -11.41 0.61
CA ASP A 152 8.66 -11.01 1.18
C ASP A 152 8.31 -9.57 0.76
N VAL A 153 7.06 -9.23 1.00
CA VAL A 153 6.49 -7.90 0.79
C VAL A 153 5.82 -7.48 2.09
N ASP A 154 6.28 -6.37 2.64
CA ASP A 154 5.67 -5.74 3.81
C ASP A 154 4.64 -4.68 3.39
N ILE A 155 3.43 -4.77 3.94
CA ILE A 155 2.39 -3.73 3.86
C ILE A 155 1.75 -3.53 5.24
N ALA A 156 1.11 -2.39 5.44
CA ALA A 156 0.23 -2.16 6.59
C ALA A 156 -1.19 -1.80 6.15
N ILE A 157 -2.14 -2.02 7.06
CA ILE A 157 -3.44 -1.36 7.06
C ILE A 157 -3.68 -0.80 8.47
N PHE A 158 -4.60 0.15 8.58
CA PHE A 158 -4.98 0.69 9.89
C PHE A 158 -5.66 -0.38 10.75
N GLU A 159 -5.43 -0.33 12.06
CA GLU A 159 -5.89 -1.34 13.00
C GLU A 159 -7.42 -1.50 12.99
N GLU A 160 -8.15 -0.40 12.78
CA GLU A 160 -9.62 -0.42 12.72
C GLU A 160 -10.17 -1.23 11.53
N ASP A 161 -9.38 -1.40 10.47
CA ASP A 161 -9.78 -2.11 9.26
C ASP A 161 -9.52 -3.64 9.38
N PHE A 162 -8.67 -4.09 10.32
CA PHE A 162 -8.31 -5.52 10.46
C PHE A 162 -9.47 -6.46 10.78
N PRO A 163 -10.35 -6.17 11.77
CA PRO A 163 -11.43 -7.09 12.15
C PRO A 163 -12.29 -7.50 10.96
N PHE A 164 -12.53 -6.56 10.04
CA PHE A 164 -13.35 -6.78 8.85
C PHE A 164 -12.61 -7.60 7.77
N ILE A 165 -11.31 -7.35 7.57
CA ILE A 165 -10.48 -8.16 6.67
C ILE A 165 -10.42 -9.63 7.15
N LEU A 166 -10.29 -9.86 8.45
CA LEU A 166 -10.16 -11.20 9.01
C LEU A 166 -11.48 -11.95 9.12
N GLY A 167 -12.55 -11.26 9.54
CA GLY A 167 -13.85 -11.87 9.79
C GLY A 167 -14.67 -12.13 8.53
N GLU A 168 -14.54 -11.28 7.51
CA GLU A 168 -15.41 -11.33 6.32
C GLU A 168 -14.63 -11.55 5.03
N THR A 169 -13.49 -10.88 4.87
CA THR A 169 -12.75 -10.93 3.61
C THR A 169 -12.09 -12.28 3.40
N LEU A 170 -11.12 -12.66 4.23
CA LEU A 170 -10.37 -13.92 4.01
C LEU A 170 -11.23 -15.20 4.02
N PRO A 171 -12.21 -15.37 4.93
CA PRO A 171 -13.02 -16.58 4.96
C PRO A 171 -13.96 -16.74 3.75
N SER A 172 -14.32 -15.64 3.08
CA SER A 172 -15.20 -15.66 1.91
C SER A 172 -14.46 -15.91 0.59
N LEU A 173 -13.13 -15.99 0.63
CA LEU A 173 -12.30 -16.11 -0.57
C LEU A 173 -11.92 -17.56 -0.84
N ASN A 174 -12.26 -18.01 -2.06
CA ASN A 174 -11.71 -19.23 -2.65
C ASN A 174 -10.84 -18.85 -3.84
N LEU A 175 -9.62 -18.35 -3.56
CA LEU A 175 -8.67 -17.89 -4.55
C LEU A 175 -7.49 -18.86 -4.64
N THR A 176 -7.27 -19.44 -5.82
CA THR A 176 -6.17 -20.42 -6.03
C THR A 176 -4.77 -19.81 -5.93
N TRP A 177 -4.66 -18.49 -6.02
CA TRP A 177 -3.39 -17.76 -5.98
C TRP A 177 -3.07 -17.18 -4.59
N LEU A 178 -3.94 -17.34 -3.59
CA LEU A 178 -3.79 -16.74 -2.26
C LEU A 178 -4.04 -17.78 -1.17
N TYR A 179 -3.12 -17.90 -0.21
CA TYR A 179 -3.28 -18.74 0.97
C TYR A 179 -3.01 -17.93 2.23
N ARG A 180 -3.80 -18.15 3.28
CA ARG A 180 -3.54 -17.56 4.60
C ARG A 180 -2.47 -18.41 5.28
N ASP A 181 -1.25 -17.90 5.34
CA ASP A 181 -0.08 -18.62 5.88
C ASP A 181 -0.11 -18.66 7.42
N ALA A 182 -0.25 -17.50 8.05
CA ALA A 182 -0.27 -17.39 9.49
C ALA A 182 -1.01 -16.15 9.97
N ILE A 183 -1.45 -16.22 11.21
CA ILE A 183 -1.86 -15.09 12.02
C ILE A 183 -0.98 -15.10 13.26
N LEU A 184 -0.25 -14.01 13.49
CA LEU A 184 0.68 -13.88 14.61
C LEU A 184 0.21 -12.81 15.60
N GLY A 185 0.29 -13.16 16.89
CA GLY A 185 -0.05 -12.29 18.01
C GLY A 185 -1.57 -12.19 18.25
N ARG A 186 -2.06 -11.03 18.71
CA ARG A 186 -3.46 -10.80 19.07
C ARG A 186 -4.05 -9.55 18.42
N PRO A 187 -5.32 -9.58 17.96
CA PRO A 187 -5.98 -8.39 17.38
C PRO A 187 -6.02 -7.17 18.29
N ASP A 188 -6.01 -7.35 19.62
CA ASP A 188 -6.08 -6.29 20.63
C ASP A 188 -4.71 -5.84 21.19
N ASP A 189 -3.59 -6.36 20.66
CA ASP A 189 -2.24 -6.07 21.19
C ASP A 189 -1.22 -5.88 20.06
N ASN A 190 -0.90 -6.98 19.37
CA ASN A 190 0.05 -6.99 18.29
C ASN A 190 -0.31 -8.02 17.25
N TYR A 191 -0.59 -7.59 16.02
CA TYR A 191 -1.17 -8.46 15.03
C TYR A 191 -0.43 -8.36 13.70
N ILE A 192 -0.06 -9.52 13.14
CA ILE A 192 0.43 -9.65 11.77
C ILE A 192 -0.36 -10.75 11.06
N LEU A 193 -0.91 -10.43 9.90
CA LEU A 193 -1.45 -11.41 8.96
C LEU A 193 -0.38 -11.73 7.91
N LYS A 194 -0.01 -13.00 7.80
CA LYS A 194 0.87 -13.49 6.73
C LYS A 194 0.03 -14.15 5.66
N LEU A 195 0.13 -13.65 4.43
CA LEU A 195 -0.50 -14.26 3.26
C LEU A 195 0.59 -14.78 2.32
N LYS A 196 0.40 -15.99 1.80
CA LYS A 196 1.24 -16.53 0.75
C LYS A 196 0.58 -16.32 -0.61
N ILE A 197 1.28 -15.62 -1.50
CA ILE A 197 0.85 -15.42 -2.88
C ILE A 197 1.55 -16.44 -3.78
N TYR A 198 0.78 -17.06 -4.66
CA TYR A 198 1.24 -17.95 -5.72
C TYR A 198 1.14 -17.26 -7.08
N GLY A 199 2.28 -16.83 -7.61
CA GLY A 199 2.43 -16.32 -8.99
C GLY A 199 3.48 -17.10 -9.77
N GLN A 200 4.24 -16.43 -10.63
CA GLN A 200 5.45 -16.98 -11.24
C GLN A 200 6.49 -17.35 -10.17
N THR A 201 6.56 -16.55 -9.11
CA THR A 201 7.27 -16.84 -7.87
C THR A 201 6.27 -16.88 -6.70
N SER A 202 6.57 -17.68 -5.69
CA SER A 202 5.81 -17.66 -4.44
C SER A 202 6.52 -16.79 -3.41
N PHE A 203 5.77 -15.90 -2.76
CA PHE A 203 6.29 -14.99 -1.75
C PHE A 203 5.26 -14.77 -0.64
N ILE A 204 5.74 -14.29 0.50
CA ILE A 204 4.91 -13.94 1.64
C ILE A 204 4.63 -12.43 1.61
N VAL A 205 3.40 -12.06 1.92
CA VAL A 205 3.01 -10.70 2.23
C VAL A 205 2.78 -10.62 3.73
N ASP A 206 3.62 -9.86 4.42
CA ASP A 206 3.47 -9.54 5.83
C ASP A 206 2.61 -8.28 5.97
N ILE A 207 1.47 -8.42 6.63
CA ILE A 207 0.46 -7.37 6.75
C ILE A 207 0.39 -6.95 8.21
N TYR A 208 0.95 -5.77 8.50
CA TYR A 208 1.04 -5.21 9.84
C TYR A 208 -0.17 -4.36 10.19
N ALA A 209 -0.59 -4.44 11.45
CA ALA A 209 -1.45 -3.43 12.06
C ALA A 209 -0.68 -2.14 12.30
N MET A 210 -1.12 -1.06 11.65
CA MET A 210 -0.60 0.28 11.89
C MET A 210 -1.53 1.02 12.82
N TYR A 211 -1.02 1.35 14.00
CA TYR A 211 -1.72 2.06 15.06
C TYR A 211 -1.34 3.55 15.05
N LEU A 212 -2.29 4.41 15.42
CA LEU A 212 -2.07 5.84 15.65
C LEU A 212 -2.03 6.16 17.15
N ASP A 213 -0.92 6.72 17.63
CA ASP A 213 -0.83 7.28 18.98
C ASP A 213 -1.05 8.79 18.91
N GLU A 214 -2.28 9.24 19.21
CA GLU A 214 -2.62 10.66 19.16
C GLU A 214 -1.89 11.50 20.22
N LYS A 215 -1.51 10.90 21.35
CA LYS A 215 -0.86 11.63 22.46
C LYS A 215 0.59 11.94 22.13
N GLU A 216 1.29 10.94 21.61
CA GLU A 216 2.69 11.06 21.24
C GLU A 216 2.88 11.57 19.80
N ASN A 217 1.78 11.69 19.04
CA ASN A 217 1.76 12.12 17.64
C ASN A 217 2.68 11.27 16.74
N VAL A 218 2.60 9.95 16.92
CA VAL A 218 3.40 8.96 16.19
C VAL A 218 2.48 7.86 15.64
N SER A 219 3.00 7.10 14.69
CA SER A 219 2.40 5.83 14.27
C SER A 219 3.30 4.69 14.69
N PHE A 220 2.76 3.50 14.88
CA PHE A 220 3.58 2.33 15.16
C PHE A 220 2.97 1.05 14.60
N THR A 221 3.84 0.11 14.25
CA THR A 221 3.46 -1.28 14.04
C THR A 221 3.99 -2.13 15.19
N THR A 222 3.46 -3.34 15.28
CA THR A 222 3.91 -4.32 16.26
C THR A 222 4.22 -5.65 15.59
N ALA A 223 5.14 -6.38 16.19
CA ALA A 223 5.53 -7.70 15.72
C ALA A 223 5.72 -8.68 16.88
N PHE A 224 5.78 -9.95 16.53
CA PHE A 224 6.01 -11.05 17.45
C PHE A 224 7.20 -11.88 16.98
N ASP A 225 8.23 -11.97 17.83
CA ASP A 225 9.33 -12.91 17.61
C ASP A 225 9.03 -14.24 18.28
N SER A 226 8.87 -15.29 17.48
CA SER A 226 8.56 -16.62 17.97
C SER A 226 9.74 -17.33 18.64
N ALA A 227 10.98 -16.85 18.45
CA ALA A 227 12.18 -17.48 19.01
C ALA A 227 12.28 -17.30 20.53
N ASP A 228 11.97 -16.09 21.03
CA ASP A 228 12.03 -15.74 22.46
C ASP A 228 10.72 -15.16 22.98
N PHE A 229 9.66 -15.19 22.18
CA PHE A 229 8.33 -14.67 22.49
C PHE A 229 8.28 -13.15 22.72
N ALA A 230 9.26 -12.40 22.20
CA ALA A 230 9.31 -10.96 22.33
C ALA A 230 8.17 -10.27 21.55
N LYS A 231 7.58 -9.26 22.18
CA LYS A 231 6.71 -8.29 21.53
C LYS A 231 7.56 -7.10 21.12
N LEU A 232 7.50 -6.77 19.85
CA LEU A 232 8.29 -5.70 19.24
C LEU A 232 7.36 -4.57 18.81
N LYS A 233 7.80 -3.33 19.02
CA LYS A 233 7.12 -2.12 18.57
C LYS A 233 8.08 -1.32 17.70
N THR A 234 7.66 -1.01 16.48
CA THR A 234 8.40 -0.16 15.54
C THR A 234 7.66 1.16 15.45
N THR A 235 8.34 2.26 15.81
CA THR A 235 7.70 3.59 15.91
C THR A 235 8.15 4.51 14.79
N TYR A 236 7.20 5.17 14.14
CA TYR A 236 7.39 6.05 12.99
C TYR A 236 6.86 7.46 13.30
N PRO A 237 7.28 8.49 12.54
CA PRO A 237 6.52 9.73 12.44
C PRO A 237 5.06 9.42 12.09
N ARG A 238 4.13 10.32 12.41
CA ARG A 238 2.70 10.09 12.11
C ARG A 238 2.47 9.80 10.62
N LEU A 239 1.77 8.70 10.32
CA LEU A 239 1.54 8.13 8.97
C LEU A 239 0.06 8.15 8.54
N ASP A 240 -0.74 9.10 9.04
CA ASP A 240 -2.17 9.24 8.68
C ASP A 240 -2.42 10.14 7.44
N ILE A 241 -1.35 10.60 6.81
CA ILE A 241 -1.36 11.30 5.52
C ILE A 241 -0.65 10.42 4.49
N LEU A 242 -1.45 9.78 3.63
CA LEU A 242 -0.98 8.90 2.58
C LEU A 242 -0.99 9.59 1.21
N CYS A 243 -0.08 9.15 0.35
CA CYS A 243 0.05 9.56 -1.03
C CYS A 243 -0.03 8.32 -1.93
N ALA A 244 -0.52 8.51 -3.15
CA ALA A 244 -0.59 7.45 -4.14
C ALA A 244 0.74 7.32 -4.88
N VAL A 245 1.07 6.09 -5.25
CA VAL A 245 2.35 5.75 -5.87
C VAL A 245 2.16 4.81 -7.04
N ASP A 246 3.03 4.91 -8.05
CA ASP A 246 3.17 3.88 -9.08
C ASP A 246 4.27 2.91 -8.66
N LEU A 247 3.89 1.64 -8.49
CA LEU A 247 4.82 0.52 -8.40
C LEU A 247 4.59 -0.38 -9.61
N LEU A 248 5.45 -0.22 -10.62
CA LEU A 248 5.46 -1.07 -11.82
C LEU A 248 4.12 -1.10 -12.57
N ASN A 249 3.52 0.08 -12.77
CA ASN A 249 2.22 0.33 -13.41
C ASN A 249 0.99 0.01 -12.55
N HIS A 250 1.17 -0.33 -11.29
CA HIS A 250 0.09 -0.57 -10.34
C HIS A 250 0.05 0.53 -9.29
N ILE A 251 -1.15 1.02 -8.97
CA ILE A 251 -1.33 2.03 -7.91
C ILE A 251 -1.20 1.39 -6.52
N PHE A 252 -0.42 2.00 -5.65
CA PHE A 252 -0.40 1.70 -4.22
C PHE A 252 -0.44 2.99 -3.41
N HIS A 253 -0.39 2.88 -2.08
CA HIS A 253 -0.27 4.01 -1.19
C HIS A 253 0.98 3.89 -0.32
N ALA A 254 1.58 5.03 0.00
CA ALA A 254 2.73 5.15 0.88
C ALA A 254 2.55 6.38 1.78
N PRO A 255 3.27 6.47 2.91
CA PRO A 255 3.29 7.69 3.69
C PRO A 255 3.84 8.86 2.85
N CYS A 256 3.15 10.01 2.84
CA CYS A 256 3.63 11.17 2.09
C CYS A 256 5.00 11.68 2.59
N ASN A 257 5.29 11.47 3.88
CA ASN A 257 6.56 11.74 4.54
C ASN A 257 7.54 10.55 4.44
N THR A 258 7.67 9.95 3.24
CA THR A 258 8.49 8.75 3.02
C THR A 258 9.94 8.90 3.49
N ILE A 259 10.56 10.07 3.31
CA ILE A 259 11.93 10.31 3.77
C ILE A 259 12.05 10.21 5.29
N ASP A 260 11.14 10.83 6.03
CA ASP A 260 11.18 10.81 7.50
C ASP A 260 11.00 9.37 8.03
N TYR A 261 10.10 8.62 7.40
CA TYR A 261 9.94 7.19 7.63
C TYR A 261 11.28 6.44 7.42
N LEU A 262 11.92 6.62 6.26
CA LEU A 262 13.14 5.87 5.92
C LEU A 262 14.32 6.26 6.82
N LEU A 263 14.41 7.52 7.23
CA LEU A 263 15.46 8.00 8.13
C LEU A 263 15.34 7.40 9.52
N VAL A 264 14.13 7.26 10.07
CA VAL A 264 13.98 6.65 11.41
C VAL A 264 14.19 5.13 11.38
N GLU A 265 13.82 4.45 10.30
CA GLU A 265 13.93 3.00 10.21
C GLU A 265 15.32 2.55 9.78
N PHE A 266 15.84 3.15 8.70
CA PHE A 266 17.09 2.73 8.07
C PHE A 266 18.26 3.67 8.39
N GLY A 267 18.04 4.89 8.89
CA GLY A 267 19.10 5.84 9.16
C GLY A 267 19.62 6.54 7.90
N SER A 268 20.69 7.33 8.03
CA SER A 268 21.21 8.17 6.94
C SER A 268 21.74 7.40 5.72
N ASN A 269 22.06 6.11 5.89
CA ASN A 269 22.55 5.23 4.83
C ASN A 269 21.44 4.37 4.21
N TRP A 270 20.18 4.80 4.28
CA TRP A 270 19.05 4.08 3.68
C TRP A 270 19.18 3.87 2.16
N THR A 271 19.98 4.69 1.48
CA THR A 271 20.27 4.54 0.04
C THR A 271 21.17 3.35 -0.27
N ASP A 272 21.90 2.84 0.71
CA ASP A 272 22.85 1.74 0.53
C ASP A 272 22.14 0.39 0.43
N ASP A 273 22.73 -0.53 -0.33
CA ASP A 273 22.22 -1.89 -0.37
C ASP A 273 22.41 -2.61 0.96
N ARG A 274 21.38 -3.32 1.39
CA ARG A 274 21.41 -4.16 2.60
C ARG A 274 21.02 -5.58 2.20
N PRO A 275 22.00 -6.45 1.90
CA PRO A 275 21.74 -7.81 1.45
C PRO A 275 20.80 -8.56 2.41
N SER A 276 19.72 -9.17 1.90
CA SER A 276 18.71 -9.84 2.74
C SER A 276 19.27 -10.99 3.56
N ASN A 277 20.39 -11.61 3.15
CA ASN A 277 21.06 -12.65 3.93
C ASN A 277 21.81 -12.11 5.17
N LYS A 278 22.06 -10.81 5.22
CA LYS A 278 22.69 -10.10 6.35
C LYS A 278 21.68 -9.23 7.12
N TYR A 279 20.45 -9.13 6.63
CA TYR A 279 19.39 -8.35 7.25
C TYR A 279 18.66 -9.20 8.29
N HIS A 280 18.77 -8.80 9.56
CA HIS A 280 17.97 -9.38 10.64
C HIS A 280 16.82 -8.43 10.97
N TRP A 281 15.60 -8.78 10.55
CA TRP A 281 14.39 -7.96 10.66
C TRP A 281 14.13 -7.39 12.07
N ARG A 282 14.53 -8.09 13.13
CA ARG A 282 14.37 -7.61 14.52
C ARG A 282 15.37 -6.52 14.92
N ASN A 283 16.60 -6.58 14.40
CA ASN A 283 17.73 -5.77 14.88
C ASN A 283 18.19 -4.72 13.87
N ALA A 284 17.79 -4.86 12.60
CA ALA A 284 18.22 -3.98 11.52
C ALA A 284 17.44 -2.65 11.45
N PRO A 285 16.12 -2.61 11.70
CA PRO A 285 15.40 -1.35 11.91
C PRO A 285 15.91 -0.63 13.17
N LEU A 286 16.21 0.66 13.06
CA LEU A 286 16.76 1.47 14.16
C LEU A 286 15.70 1.92 15.18
N ASN A 287 14.43 1.88 14.79
CA ASN A 287 13.28 2.36 15.54
C ASN A 287 12.44 1.24 16.17
N THR A 288 12.92 -0.01 16.13
CA THR A 288 12.26 -1.17 16.74
C THR A 288 12.76 -1.41 18.16
N LYS A 289 11.83 -1.60 19.11
CA LYS A 289 12.14 -1.93 20.50
C LYS A 289 11.28 -3.08 21.01
N THR A 290 11.86 -3.93 21.85
CA THR A 290 11.09 -4.88 22.64
C THR A 290 10.33 -4.13 23.74
N TYR A 291 9.01 -4.32 23.81
CA TYR A 291 8.16 -3.68 24.83
C TYR A 291 7.51 -4.69 25.79
N GLY A 292 7.71 -5.98 25.55
CA GLY A 292 7.21 -7.04 26.41
C GLY A 292 7.50 -8.42 25.85
N TYR A 293 6.95 -9.43 26.52
CA TYR A 293 7.03 -10.82 26.12
C TYR A 293 5.65 -11.46 26.29
N PHE A 294 5.30 -12.39 25.40
CA PHE A 294 4.15 -13.25 25.64
C PHE A 294 4.50 -14.32 26.68
N ASN A 295 3.52 -14.66 27.51
CA ASN A 295 3.65 -15.85 28.35
C ASN A 295 3.37 -17.12 27.51
N LYS A 296 3.93 -18.27 27.90
CA LYS A 296 3.79 -19.53 27.14
C LYS A 296 2.33 -19.99 26.97
N SER A 297 1.43 -19.54 27.85
CA SER A 297 -0.01 -19.79 27.79
C SER A 297 -0.75 -18.92 26.78
N GLU A 298 -0.22 -17.76 26.40
CA GLU A 298 -0.75 -16.86 25.36
C GLU A 298 -0.35 -17.30 23.94
N LYS A 299 0.04 -18.56 23.75
CA LYS A 299 0.55 -19.10 22.48
C LYS A 299 -0.55 -19.17 21.41
N PHE A 300 -0.93 -18.02 20.87
CA PHE A 300 -1.68 -17.90 19.62
C PHE A 300 -0.69 -17.86 18.46
N ILE A 301 0.03 -18.97 18.25
CA ILE A 301 0.36 -19.33 16.88
C ILE A 301 -0.92 -19.96 16.36
N LEU A 302 -1.80 -19.15 15.77
CA LEU A 302 -2.95 -19.68 15.06
C LEU A 302 -2.45 -20.27 13.74
N ASN A 303 -1.84 -21.45 13.85
CA ASN A 303 -1.89 -22.46 12.81
C ASN A 303 -3.35 -22.92 12.71
N LEU A 304 -4.21 -22.06 12.18
CA LEU A 304 -5.51 -22.49 11.70
C LEU A 304 -5.33 -22.86 10.23
N ILE A 305 -4.94 -24.14 10.07
CA ILE A 305 -5.29 -25.09 9.00
C ILE A 305 -5.56 -24.44 7.63
#